data_AF-A0AA96X5J4-F1
#
_entry.id   AF-A0AA96X5J4-F1
#
_cell.length_a   1.000
_cell.length_b   1.000
_cell.length_c   1.000
_cell.angle_alpha   90.00
_cell.angle_beta   90.00
_cell.angle_gamma   90.00
#
_symmetry.space_group_name_H-M   'P 1'
#
loop_
_entity.id
_entity.type
_entity.pdbx_description
1 polymer ?
#
loop_
_entity_poly.entity_id
_entity_poly.type
_entity_poly.pdbx_seq_one_letter_code
_entity_poly.pdbx_strand_id
1 'polypeptide(L)'
;MEFITVVLNNFSGISVISDTNFIYNVISGSSTIGNGGVGVRLAGANNQIILSAFEKNTQSGVEISGNNNYIKQSSALSNSGSGFVITTANNITLDSVTANDNGVDGILAEASSMSGGLIFNSTARDNSGDDLSDQNTIPCGRFQWINNDFGTANNSCID
;
A
#
# COMPACT_ATOMS: atom_id res chain seq x y z
N MET A 1 -17.00 -16.99 7.30
CA MET A 1 -16.22 -15.88 6.74
C MET A 1 -15.08 -16.53 6.00
N GLU A 2 -15.05 -16.37 4.67
CA GLU A 2 -14.10 -17.06 3.80
C GLU A 2 -12.91 -16.14 3.54
N PHE A 3 -11.69 -16.66 3.67
CA PHE A 3 -10.46 -15.93 3.43
C PHE A 3 -9.93 -16.33 2.07
N ILE A 4 -9.51 -15.36 1.27
CA ILE A 4 -8.77 -15.65 0.04
C ILE A 4 -7.28 -15.65 0.42
N THR A 5 -6.65 -16.83 0.44
CA THR A 5 -5.21 -16.97 0.70
C THR A 5 -4.47 -17.19 -0.60
N VAL A 6 -3.47 -16.37 -0.88
CA VAL A 6 -2.71 -16.35 -2.14
C VAL A 6 -1.21 -16.34 -1.86
N VAL A 7 -0.56 -17.49 -2.05
CA VAL A 7 0.84 -17.69 -1.67
C VAL A 7 1.63 -18.33 -2.81
N LEU A 8 2.95 -18.14 -2.82
CA LEU A 8 3.89 -18.84 -3.70
C LEU A 8 3.68 -18.62 -5.21
N ASN A 9 3.12 -17.48 -5.61
CA ASN A 9 3.00 -17.16 -7.03
C ASN A 9 4.35 -16.65 -7.56
N ASN A 10 4.73 -17.00 -8.78
CA ASN A 10 5.95 -16.47 -9.41
C ASN A 10 5.85 -14.97 -9.76
N PHE A 11 4.63 -14.43 -9.80
CA PHE A 11 4.32 -13.04 -10.15
C PHE A 11 3.52 -12.39 -9.02
N SER A 12 2.58 -11.52 -9.37
CA SER A 12 1.65 -10.96 -8.38
C SER A 12 0.77 -12.04 -7.78
N GLY A 13 0.42 -11.88 -6.49
CA GLY A 13 -0.60 -12.71 -5.87
C GLY A 13 -1.97 -12.47 -6.51
N ILE A 14 -2.48 -11.25 -6.43
CA ILE A 14 -3.76 -10.85 -7.05
C ILE A 14 -3.54 -9.65 -7.97
N SER A 15 -4.18 -9.69 -9.15
CA SER A 15 -4.31 -8.51 -10.03
C SER A 15 -5.78 -8.15 -10.19
N VAL A 16 -6.15 -6.93 -9.79
CA VAL A 16 -7.50 -6.37 -9.90
C VAL A 16 -7.47 -5.29 -10.98
N ILE A 17 -7.92 -5.66 -12.16
CA ILE A 17 -7.88 -4.81 -13.36
C ILE A 17 -9.24 -4.16 -13.62
N SER A 18 -10.33 -4.77 -13.14
CA SER A 18 -11.68 -4.23 -13.22
C SER A 18 -11.93 -3.14 -12.18
N ASP A 19 -12.95 -2.34 -12.44
CA ASP A 19 -13.39 -1.27 -11.55
C ASP A 19 -14.47 -1.75 -10.58
N THR A 20 -14.62 -1.04 -9.45
CA THR A 20 -15.77 -1.17 -8.53
C THR A 20 -15.91 -2.54 -7.86
N ASN A 21 -14.78 -3.20 -7.58
CA ASN A 21 -14.75 -4.45 -6.82
C ASN A 21 -14.67 -4.17 -5.31
N PHE A 22 -15.28 -5.07 -4.53
CA PHE A 22 -15.15 -5.11 -3.09
C PHE A 22 -14.38 -6.37 -2.69
N ILE A 23 -13.23 -6.17 -2.06
CA ILE A 23 -12.28 -7.22 -1.69
C ILE A 23 -12.11 -7.19 -0.18
N TYR A 24 -12.26 -8.35 0.45
CA TYR A 24 -12.31 -8.48 1.89
C TYR A 24 -11.50 -9.69 2.32
N ASN A 25 -10.73 -9.57 3.40
CA ASN A 25 -10.01 -10.70 4.01
C ASN A 25 -9.11 -11.46 3.02
N VAL A 26 -8.33 -10.73 2.24
CA VAL A 26 -7.26 -11.31 1.42
C VAL A 26 -6.00 -11.43 2.26
N ILE A 27 -5.36 -12.60 2.22
CA ILE A 27 -4.00 -12.79 2.72
C ILE A 27 -3.13 -13.11 1.51
N SER A 28 -2.23 -12.21 1.13
CA SER A 28 -1.24 -12.46 0.08
C SER A 28 0.16 -12.60 0.70
N GLY A 29 0.81 -13.71 0.36
CA GLY A 29 2.05 -14.14 1.01
C GLY A 29 1.83 -14.77 2.40
N SER A 30 2.89 -15.37 2.97
CA SER A 30 2.78 -16.18 4.20
C SER A 30 4.05 -16.15 5.05
N SER A 31 3.93 -16.62 6.30
CA SER A 31 4.98 -16.57 7.32
C SER A 31 6.32 -17.24 6.93
N THR A 32 6.32 -18.15 5.96
CA THR A 32 7.55 -18.83 5.51
C THR A 32 7.96 -18.48 4.09
N ILE A 33 7.04 -18.09 3.20
CA ILE A 33 7.33 -17.77 1.78
C ILE A 33 6.20 -16.90 1.20
N GLY A 34 6.53 -15.81 0.49
CA GLY A 34 5.57 -14.93 -0.20
C GLY A 34 5.50 -15.10 -1.73
N ASN A 35 4.89 -14.13 -2.42
CA ASN A 35 4.85 -14.12 -3.90
C ASN A 35 6.14 -13.52 -4.48
N GLY A 36 6.58 -14.04 -5.63
CA GLY A 36 7.76 -13.59 -6.39
C GLY A 36 7.61 -12.23 -7.08
N GLY A 37 6.46 -11.58 -6.91
CA GLY A 37 6.21 -10.19 -7.30
C GLY A 37 5.46 -9.44 -6.22
N VAL A 38 4.48 -8.64 -6.62
CA VAL A 38 3.66 -7.80 -5.73
C VAL A 38 2.58 -8.62 -5.05
N GLY A 39 2.24 -8.36 -3.79
CA GLY A 39 1.12 -9.03 -3.14
C GLY A 39 -0.21 -8.81 -3.90
N VAL A 40 -0.59 -7.55 -4.09
CA VAL A 40 -1.77 -7.14 -4.86
C VAL A 40 -1.47 -5.97 -5.80
N ARG A 41 -1.88 -6.08 -7.06
CA ARG A 41 -1.94 -4.95 -8.00
C ARG A 41 -3.37 -4.46 -8.18
N LEU A 42 -3.60 -3.18 -7.92
CA LEU A 42 -4.90 -2.50 -8.03
C LEU A 42 -4.84 -1.50 -9.20
N ALA A 43 -5.11 -2.01 -10.40
CA ALA A 43 -5.06 -1.23 -11.65
C ALA A 43 -6.41 -0.65 -12.06
N GLY A 44 -7.51 -1.29 -11.67
CA GLY A 44 -8.86 -0.74 -11.84
C GLY A 44 -9.17 0.37 -10.82
N ALA A 45 -10.19 1.16 -11.11
CA ALA A 45 -10.66 2.26 -10.30
C ALA A 45 -11.80 1.88 -9.35
N ASN A 46 -12.04 2.71 -8.32
CA ASN A 46 -13.18 2.59 -7.40
C ASN A 46 -13.25 1.25 -6.63
N ASN A 47 -12.14 0.55 -6.47
CA ASN A 47 -12.08 -0.69 -5.71
C ASN A 47 -11.93 -0.42 -4.21
N GLN A 48 -12.42 -1.35 -3.41
CA GLN A 48 -12.28 -1.34 -1.96
C GLN A 48 -11.56 -2.60 -1.50
N ILE A 49 -10.52 -2.44 -0.68
CA ILE A 49 -9.81 -3.52 -0.01
C ILE A 49 -9.92 -3.31 1.50
N ILE A 50 -10.44 -4.29 2.22
CA ILE A 50 -10.68 -4.16 3.67
C ILE A 50 -10.17 -5.40 4.41
N LEU A 51 -9.57 -5.17 5.60
CA LEU A 51 -9.14 -6.23 6.52
C LEU A 51 -8.25 -7.30 5.86
N SER A 52 -7.29 -6.86 5.04
CA SER A 52 -6.41 -7.75 4.27
C SER A 52 -4.95 -7.65 4.74
N ALA A 53 -4.15 -8.68 4.49
CA ALA A 53 -2.74 -8.76 4.86
C ALA A 53 -1.89 -9.10 3.63
N PHE A 54 -0.80 -8.35 3.42
CA PHE A 54 0.09 -8.46 2.27
C PHE A 54 1.54 -8.60 2.75
N GLU A 55 2.00 -9.83 2.92
CA GLU A 55 3.20 -10.12 3.71
C GLU A 55 4.28 -10.83 2.88
N LYS A 56 5.55 -10.49 3.14
CA LYS A 56 6.71 -11.28 2.66
C LYS A 56 6.80 -11.47 1.14
N ASN A 57 6.18 -10.56 0.38
CA ASN A 57 6.31 -10.54 -1.07
C ASN A 57 7.71 -10.05 -1.46
N THR A 58 8.27 -10.53 -2.58
CA THR A 58 9.61 -10.15 -3.02
C THR A 58 9.66 -8.77 -3.67
N GLN A 59 8.50 -8.16 -3.93
CA GLN A 59 8.35 -6.74 -4.30
C GLN A 59 7.47 -6.06 -3.25
N SER A 60 6.58 -5.16 -3.65
CA SER A 60 5.71 -4.44 -2.72
C SER A 60 4.53 -5.28 -2.23
N GLY A 61 3.97 -4.94 -1.07
CA GLY A 61 2.74 -5.55 -0.57
C GLY A 61 1.56 -5.23 -1.49
N VAL A 62 1.34 -3.94 -1.77
CA VAL A 62 0.30 -3.45 -2.67
C VAL A 62 0.86 -2.38 -3.61
N GLU A 63 0.54 -2.49 -4.90
CA GLU A 63 0.75 -1.43 -5.90
C GLU A 63 -0.60 -0.91 -6.42
N ILE A 64 -0.79 0.41 -6.39
CA ILE A 64 -2.03 1.08 -6.78
C ILE A 64 -1.75 2.02 -7.94
N SER A 65 -2.37 1.74 -9.09
CA SER A 65 -2.27 2.57 -10.30
C SER A 65 -3.64 3.04 -10.83
N GLY A 66 -4.74 2.39 -10.42
CA GLY A 66 -6.11 2.84 -10.69
C GLY A 66 -6.57 3.94 -9.74
N ASN A 67 -7.47 4.82 -10.19
CA ASN A 67 -7.94 5.97 -9.41
C ASN A 67 -9.05 5.61 -8.40
N ASN A 68 -9.29 6.47 -7.41
CA ASN A 68 -10.43 6.40 -6.48
C ASN A 68 -10.50 5.08 -5.67
N ASN A 69 -9.36 4.45 -5.40
CA ASN A 69 -9.34 3.22 -4.61
C ASN A 69 -9.29 3.52 -3.11
N TYR A 70 -9.95 2.68 -2.32
CA TYR A 70 -10.01 2.77 -0.87
C TYR A 70 -9.45 1.50 -0.23
N ILE A 71 -8.46 1.64 0.62
CA ILE A 71 -7.90 0.53 1.40
C ILE A 71 -8.07 0.85 2.88
N LYS A 72 -8.66 -0.08 3.63
CA LYS A 72 -8.99 0.09 5.04
C LYS A 72 -8.48 -1.05 5.91
N GLN A 73 -7.95 -0.72 7.09
CA GLN A 73 -7.65 -1.71 8.16
C GLN A 73 -6.85 -2.90 7.62
N SER A 74 -5.93 -2.63 6.70
CA SER A 74 -5.15 -3.65 6.00
C SER A 74 -3.67 -3.46 6.31
N SER A 75 -2.89 -4.53 6.19
CA SER A 75 -1.48 -4.53 6.57
C SER A 75 -0.59 -4.97 5.41
N ALA A 76 0.59 -4.36 5.30
CA ALA A 76 1.64 -4.76 4.38
C ALA A 76 2.97 -4.89 5.15
N LEU A 77 3.35 -6.12 5.47
CA LEU A 77 4.42 -6.39 6.44
C LEU A 77 5.57 -7.19 5.83
N SER A 78 6.81 -6.81 6.15
CA SER A 78 8.01 -7.57 5.79
C SER A 78 8.14 -7.88 4.29
N ASN A 79 7.64 -7.01 3.41
CA ASN A 79 7.85 -7.15 1.97
C ASN A 79 9.26 -6.69 1.60
N SER A 80 9.87 -7.28 0.57
CA SER A 80 11.23 -6.86 0.16
C SER A 80 11.23 -5.49 -0.54
N GLY A 81 10.09 -5.08 -1.11
CA GLY A 81 9.85 -3.72 -1.62
C GLY A 81 9.21 -2.82 -0.56
N SER A 82 8.32 -1.92 -0.98
CA SER A 82 7.55 -1.07 -0.06
C SER A 82 6.25 -1.75 0.40
N GLY A 83 5.66 -1.29 1.52
CA GLY A 83 4.37 -1.82 1.99
C GLY A 83 3.23 -1.50 1.01
N PHE A 84 2.90 -0.21 0.88
CA PHE A 84 1.92 0.31 -0.08
C PHE A 84 2.60 1.30 -1.03
N VAL A 85 2.40 1.12 -2.33
CA VAL A 85 2.92 2.02 -3.37
C VAL A 85 1.77 2.60 -4.17
N ILE A 86 1.74 3.93 -4.27
CA ILE A 86 0.82 4.68 -5.11
C ILE A 86 1.65 5.30 -6.24
N THR A 87 1.42 4.86 -7.47
CA THR A 87 2.32 5.18 -8.60
C THR A 87 1.80 6.35 -9.44
N THR A 88 0.65 6.15 -10.09
CA THR A 88 0.02 7.13 -11.00
C THR A 88 -1.44 7.44 -10.64
N ALA A 89 -1.88 6.97 -9.47
CA ALA A 89 -3.29 6.99 -9.07
C ALA A 89 -3.70 8.27 -8.34
N ASN A 90 -4.86 8.81 -8.69
CA ASN A 90 -5.50 9.93 -7.99
C ASN A 90 -6.57 9.45 -7.03
N ASN A 91 -6.89 10.29 -6.05
CA ASN A 91 -7.98 10.09 -5.09
C ASN A 91 -7.86 8.77 -4.32
N ILE A 92 -6.65 8.39 -3.94
CA ILE A 92 -6.41 7.19 -3.16
C ILE A 92 -6.63 7.48 -1.69
N THR A 93 -7.36 6.60 -1.02
CA THR A 93 -7.55 6.70 0.42
C THR A 93 -7.00 5.45 1.11
N LEU A 94 -6.02 5.64 2.00
CA LEU A 94 -5.54 4.62 2.93
C LEU A 94 -6.01 4.98 4.34
N ASP A 95 -6.88 4.15 4.91
CA ASP A 95 -7.50 4.36 6.23
C ASP A 95 -7.03 3.27 7.19
N SER A 96 -6.33 3.66 8.25
CA SER A 96 -5.93 2.73 9.30
C SER A 96 -5.12 1.55 8.77
N VAL A 97 -4.21 1.79 7.81
CA VAL A 97 -3.33 0.74 7.29
C VAL A 97 -2.06 0.62 8.12
N THR A 98 -1.42 -0.54 8.10
CA THR A 98 -0.14 -0.79 8.77
C THR A 98 0.92 -1.23 7.77
N ALA A 99 2.07 -0.57 7.74
CA ALA A 99 3.15 -0.87 6.79
C ALA A 99 4.52 -0.91 7.50
N ASN A 100 4.88 -2.07 8.05
CA ASN A 100 6.09 -2.21 8.87
C ASN A 100 7.08 -3.21 8.28
N ASP A 101 8.35 -3.04 8.66
CA ASP A 101 9.46 -3.95 8.35
C ASP A 101 9.69 -4.17 6.85
N ASN A 102 9.26 -3.25 5.98
CA ASN A 102 9.44 -3.40 4.54
C ASN A 102 10.86 -2.98 4.11
N GLY A 103 11.36 -3.59 3.03
CA GLY A 103 12.73 -3.43 2.55
C GLY A 103 13.02 -2.09 1.86
N VAL A 104 11.98 -1.32 1.57
CA VAL A 104 12.08 0.06 1.07
C VAL A 104 11.23 0.96 1.97
N ASP A 105 10.11 1.50 1.50
CA ASP A 105 9.28 2.42 2.28
C ASP A 105 8.08 1.71 2.91
N GLY A 106 7.52 2.25 3.98
CA GLY A 106 6.23 1.77 4.48
C GLY A 106 5.10 2.13 3.52
N ILE A 107 4.89 3.43 3.34
CA ILE A 107 3.92 3.98 2.38
C ILE A 107 4.66 4.93 1.44
N LEU A 108 4.63 4.63 0.15
CA LEU A 108 5.27 5.43 -0.91
C LEU A 108 4.21 6.01 -1.85
N ALA A 109 4.13 7.33 -1.93
CA ALA A 109 3.51 8.04 -3.03
C ALA A 109 4.61 8.47 -4.02
N GLU A 110 4.73 7.76 -5.14
CA GLU A 110 5.81 7.97 -6.11
C GLU A 110 5.76 9.34 -6.79
N ALA A 111 6.89 9.74 -7.38
CA ALA A 111 7.01 10.99 -8.09
C ALA A 111 6.16 11.03 -9.37
N SER A 112 4.92 11.49 -9.23
CA SER A 112 4.05 11.79 -10.36
C SER A 112 3.14 12.98 -10.06
N SER A 113 2.26 13.32 -10.99
CA SER A 113 1.28 14.39 -10.82
C SER A 113 -0.01 13.87 -10.16
N MET A 114 0.08 12.94 -9.20
CA MET A 114 -1.07 12.45 -8.44
C MET A 114 -1.70 13.55 -7.61
N SER A 115 -2.95 13.36 -7.16
CA SER A 115 -3.68 14.35 -6.36
C SER A 115 -4.86 13.71 -5.63
N GLY A 116 -5.37 14.41 -4.61
CA GLY A 116 -6.56 14.01 -3.87
C GLY A 116 -6.34 12.80 -2.95
N GLY A 117 -5.09 12.45 -2.68
CA GLY A 117 -4.77 11.35 -1.79
C GLY A 117 -5.05 11.69 -0.32
N LEU A 118 -5.52 10.71 0.44
CA LEU A 118 -5.76 10.83 1.87
C LEU A 118 -5.22 9.59 2.59
N ILE A 119 -4.20 9.77 3.42
CA ILE A 119 -3.68 8.72 4.30
C ILE A 119 -3.90 9.18 5.72
N PHE A 120 -4.67 8.39 6.47
CA PHE A 120 -5.03 8.77 7.82
C PHE A 120 -5.13 7.58 8.77
N ASN A 121 -4.90 7.85 10.05
CA ASN A 121 -4.88 6.85 11.13
C ASN A 121 -3.95 5.65 10.87
N SER A 122 -2.97 5.82 9.98
CA SER A 122 -2.13 4.73 9.50
C SER A 122 -0.81 4.70 10.25
N THR A 123 -0.20 3.52 10.29
CA THR A 123 1.08 3.29 10.97
C THR A 123 2.08 2.74 9.98
N ALA A 124 3.31 3.27 10.00
CA ALA A 124 4.44 2.66 9.30
C ALA A 124 5.69 2.82 10.17
N ARG A 125 6.42 1.72 10.37
CA ARG A 125 7.62 1.69 11.21
C ARG A 125 8.63 0.68 10.73
N ASP A 126 9.88 0.95 11.09
CA ASP A 126 11.01 0.03 10.93
C ASP A 126 11.21 -0.41 9.47
N ASN A 127 10.80 0.44 8.52
CA ASN A 127 11.08 0.24 7.11
C ASN A 127 12.53 0.66 6.81
N SER A 128 13.18 0.03 5.82
CA SER A 128 14.60 0.26 5.55
C SER A 128 14.88 1.64 4.92
N GLY A 129 13.89 2.18 4.20
CA GLY A 129 13.85 3.54 3.67
C GLY A 129 13.09 4.48 4.61
N ASP A 130 12.15 5.24 4.07
CA ASP A 130 11.28 6.08 4.88
C ASP A 130 10.03 5.30 5.28
N ASP A 131 9.55 5.42 6.52
CA ASP A 131 8.26 4.85 6.88
C ASP A 131 7.13 5.45 6.04
N LEU A 132 7.31 6.73 5.66
CA LEU A 132 6.50 7.39 4.65
C LEU A 132 7.34 8.23 3.69
N SER A 133 7.14 8.01 2.40
CA SER A 133 7.75 8.79 1.35
C SER A 133 6.69 9.44 0.44
N ASP A 134 6.59 10.77 0.47
CA ASP A 134 5.86 11.55 -0.55
C ASP A 134 6.85 12.11 -1.56
N GLN A 135 6.90 11.51 -2.74
CA GLN A 135 7.81 11.91 -3.80
C GLN A 135 7.10 12.75 -4.87
N ASN A 136 5.84 13.15 -4.66
CA ASN A 136 5.12 13.99 -5.62
C ASN A 136 5.90 15.28 -5.92
N THR A 137 5.71 15.81 -7.13
CA THR A 137 6.32 17.08 -7.57
C THR A 137 6.04 18.27 -6.63
N ILE A 138 4.93 18.20 -5.88
CA ILE A 138 4.61 19.12 -4.79
C ILE A 138 4.29 18.22 -3.58
N PRO A 139 5.30 17.87 -2.76
CA PRO A 139 5.09 17.03 -1.58
C PRO A 139 4.08 17.68 -0.63
N CYS A 140 3.23 16.88 0.02
CA CYS A 140 2.20 17.29 0.98
C CYS A 140 1.13 18.27 0.47
N GLY A 141 1.26 18.82 -0.74
CA GLY A 141 0.23 19.68 -1.35
C GLY A 141 -0.86 18.87 -2.05
N ARG A 142 -0.60 17.59 -2.29
CA ARG A 142 -1.44 16.72 -3.14
C ARG A 142 -2.03 15.53 -2.39
N PHE A 143 -1.37 15.16 -1.32
CA PHE A 143 -1.78 14.14 -0.37
C PHE A 143 -1.98 14.78 0.99
N GLN A 144 -3.07 14.40 1.66
CA GLN A 144 -3.32 14.75 3.04
C GLN A 144 -2.84 13.61 3.93
N TRP A 145 -2.01 13.93 4.90
CA TRP A 145 -1.44 13.02 5.88
C TRP A 145 -1.99 13.43 7.25
N ILE A 146 -2.87 12.62 7.86
CA ILE A 146 -3.65 13.02 9.03
C ILE A 146 -3.61 11.95 10.12
N ASN A 147 -3.24 12.32 11.35
CA ASN A 147 -3.28 11.44 12.53
C ASN A 147 -2.56 10.10 12.30
N ASN A 148 -1.44 10.14 11.61
CA ASN A 148 -0.67 8.94 11.36
C ASN A 148 0.45 8.78 12.40
N ASP A 149 1.02 7.58 12.44
CA ASP A 149 2.06 7.22 13.39
C ASP A 149 3.27 6.62 12.63
N PHE A 150 4.26 7.46 12.35
CA PHE A 150 5.43 7.11 11.54
C PHE A 150 6.72 7.28 12.34
N GLY A 151 7.72 6.44 12.07
CA GLY A 151 9.06 6.63 12.63
C GLY A 151 9.88 7.64 11.84
N THR A 152 9.89 7.54 10.51
CA THR A 152 10.59 8.45 9.59
C THR A 152 9.73 8.90 8.42
N ALA A 153 9.95 10.12 7.94
CA ALA A 153 9.34 10.61 6.71
C ALA A 153 10.36 11.40 5.87
N ASN A 154 10.22 11.32 4.54
CA ASN A 154 11.12 12.03 3.61
C ASN A 154 10.87 13.54 3.53
N ASN A 155 9.69 14.01 3.96
CA ASN A 155 9.34 15.43 4.03
C ASN A 155 8.80 15.79 5.41
N SER A 156 9.23 16.93 5.93
CA SER A 156 8.82 17.43 7.26
C SER A 156 7.36 17.85 7.37
N CYS A 157 6.63 17.91 6.26
CA CYS A 157 5.19 18.22 6.24
C CYS A 157 4.30 17.00 6.45
N ILE A 158 4.90 15.83 6.65
CA ILE A 158 4.25 14.53 6.83
C ILE A 158 4.21 14.11 8.31
N ASP A 159 4.96 14.82 9.17
CA ASP A 159 5.08 14.58 10.61
C ASP A 159 3.74 14.56 11.37
#